data_AF-A0A6P1IQ43-F1
#
_entry.id   AF-A0A6P1IQ43-F1
#
_cell.length_a   1.000
_cell.length_b   1.000
_cell.length_c   1.000
_cell.angle_alpha   90.00
_cell.angle_beta   90.00
_cell.angle_gamma   90.00
#
_symmetry.space_group_name_H-M   'P 1'
#
loop_
_entity.id
_entity.type
_entity.pdbx_description
1 polymer ?
#
loop_
_entity_poly.entity_id
_entity_poly.type
_entity_poly.pdbx_seq_one_letter_code
_entity_poly.pdbx_strand_id
1 'polypeptide(L)'
;MGETSAQRPAPGRAARLIVTRPAGEAAHWVQALRAQGWPAQALPLIDIGEPSSFEARQALQAWRANWSQVDALLFVSGAAVSHFFAEGAVARPPGPFTTRFWAPGPGTARQLAQALGALGIAPERIDSPPADAAQFDSEHLWPVVAPQVVAGSRILIVRGSSTEAPAAEGAVPGHGRDWLIRQCEAAGARVEGCVAYERRPPEFGDADRALVAQATLAGSVWLFSSSEAVAALCAAQPLARWTKVTALVTHPRIAQAAREAGFGRVIESRPSLPDVLRALESECIAP
;
A
#
# COMPACT_ATOMS: atom_id res chain seq x y z
N MET A 1 -22.57 25.93 32.13
CA MET A 1 -21.10 26.11 32.09
C MET A 1 -20.48 24.81 32.57
N GLY A 2 -20.23 23.88 31.66
CA GLY A 2 -19.56 22.62 31.96
C GLY A 2 -18.23 22.63 31.24
N GLU A 3 -17.16 23.00 31.94
CA GLU A 3 -15.81 22.87 31.42
C GLU A 3 -15.48 21.38 31.28
N THR A 4 -15.32 20.94 30.04
CA THR A 4 -14.81 19.62 29.71
C THR A 4 -13.35 19.56 30.17
N SER A 5 -13.12 18.94 31.32
CA SER A 5 -11.78 18.67 31.83
C SER A 5 -11.02 17.81 30.82
N ALA A 6 -10.14 18.45 30.05
CA ALA A 6 -9.19 17.77 29.18
C ALA A 6 -8.23 16.98 30.08
N GLN A 7 -8.48 15.69 30.19
CA GLN A 7 -7.68 14.77 31.00
C GLN A 7 -6.24 14.79 30.49
N ARG A 8 -5.33 15.35 31.29
CA ARG A 8 -3.88 15.33 31.02
C ARG A 8 -3.46 13.87 30.82
N PRO A 9 -2.79 13.52 29.70
CA PRO A 9 -2.28 12.16 29.53
C PRO A 9 -1.31 11.84 30.68
N ALA A 10 -1.41 10.63 31.21
CA ALA A 10 -0.52 10.16 32.27
C ALA A 10 0.94 10.35 31.85
N PRO A 11 1.83 10.80 32.75
CA PRO A 11 3.25 10.97 32.43
C PRO A 11 3.80 9.62 31.97
N GLY A 12 4.37 9.58 30.75
CA GLY A 12 5.02 8.40 30.20
C GLY A 12 4.60 8.05 28.77
N ARG A 13 3.32 8.18 28.39
CA ARG A 13 2.83 7.77 27.05
C ARG A 13 2.80 8.92 26.04
N ALA A 14 3.04 8.59 24.77
CA ALA A 14 2.81 9.51 23.64
C ALA A 14 1.43 10.16 23.75
N ALA A 15 1.37 11.48 23.64
CA ALA A 15 0.11 12.23 23.68
C ALA A 15 -0.74 11.99 22.43
N ARG A 16 -0.09 11.63 21.31
CA ARG A 16 -0.72 11.38 20.01
C ARG A 16 0.11 10.42 19.18
N LEU A 17 -0.56 9.52 18.46
CA LEU A 17 0.05 8.66 17.45
C LEU A 17 -0.66 8.86 16.10
N ILE A 18 0.03 9.44 15.12
CA ILE A 18 -0.50 9.66 13.77
C ILE A 18 -0.15 8.46 12.88
N VAL A 19 -1.17 7.82 12.29
CA VAL A 19 -1.00 6.72 11.34
C VAL A 19 -1.16 7.25 9.91
N THR A 20 -0.11 7.15 9.09
CA THR A 20 -0.04 7.84 7.79
C THR A 20 -0.29 6.95 6.56
N ARG A 21 -0.72 5.71 6.78
CA ARG A 21 -1.01 4.72 5.72
C ARG A 21 -2.20 5.16 4.84
N PRO A 22 -2.40 4.59 3.64
CA PRO A 22 -3.63 4.77 2.88
C PRO A 22 -4.88 4.51 3.73
N ALA A 23 -5.97 5.22 3.46
CA ALA A 23 -7.14 5.28 4.34
C ALA A 23 -7.68 3.90 4.77
N GLY A 24 -7.78 2.95 3.85
CA GLY A 24 -8.24 1.58 4.13
C GLY A 24 -7.35 0.83 5.12
N GLU A 25 -6.02 0.98 5.03
CA GLU A 25 -5.09 0.39 5.99
C GLU A 25 -5.06 1.18 7.30
N ALA A 26 -5.08 2.51 7.24
CA ALA A 26 -4.98 3.37 8.41
C ALA A 26 -6.12 3.09 9.42
N ALA A 27 -7.34 2.86 8.93
CA ALA A 27 -8.48 2.53 9.79
C ALA A 27 -8.23 1.27 10.64
N HIS A 28 -7.76 0.19 10.02
CA HIS A 28 -7.44 -1.06 10.71
C HIS A 28 -6.33 -0.87 11.76
N TRP A 29 -5.27 -0.15 11.39
CA TRP A 29 -4.14 0.13 12.29
C TRP A 29 -4.56 0.99 13.48
N VAL A 30 -5.34 2.06 13.25
CA VAL A 30 -5.84 2.93 14.31
C VAL A 30 -6.72 2.15 15.28
N GLN A 31 -7.62 1.30 14.77
CA GLN A 31 -8.46 0.46 15.62
C GLN A 31 -7.60 -0.46 16.50
N ALA A 32 -6.62 -1.15 15.91
CA ALA A 32 -5.78 -2.09 16.63
C ALA A 32 -4.88 -1.40 17.67
N LEU A 33 -4.31 -0.23 17.34
CA LEU A 33 -3.49 0.58 18.25
C LEU A 33 -4.33 1.14 19.42
N ARG A 34 -5.55 1.63 19.14
CA ARG A 34 -6.48 2.10 20.18
C ARG A 34 -6.90 0.97 21.13
N ALA A 35 -7.09 -0.24 20.61
CA ALA A 35 -7.39 -1.41 21.44
C ALA A 35 -6.26 -1.73 22.44
N GLN A 36 -5.02 -1.30 22.15
CA GLN A 36 -3.86 -1.40 23.05
C GLN A 36 -3.64 -0.12 23.90
N GLY A 37 -4.58 0.82 23.88
CA GLY A 37 -4.56 2.04 24.69
C GLY A 37 -3.73 3.19 24.10
N TRP A 38 -3.31 3.11 22.83
CA TRP A 38 -2.60 4.21 22.17
C TRP A 38 -3.58 5.26 21.62
N PRO A 39 -3.28 6.58 21.74
CA PRO A 39 -4.12 7.65 21.20
C PRO A 39 -3.90 7.81 19.68
N ALA A 40 -4.21 6.74 18.93
CA ALA A 40 -3.99 6.70 17.50
C ALA A 40 -5.05 7.51 16.73
N GLN A 41 -4.61 8.27 15.74
CA GLN A 41 -5.45 9.03 14.81
C GLN A 41 -4.96 8.76 13.38
N ALA A 42 -5.91 8.57 12.45
CA ALA A 42 -5.56 8.43 11.05
C ALA A 42 -5.32 9.81 10.45
N LEU A 43 -4.24 9.95 9.70
CA LEU A 43 -4.03 11.05 8.76
C LEU A 43 -3.36 10.43 7.52
N PRO A 44 -4.13 9.83 6.61
CA PRO A 44 -3.56 9.21 5.41
C PRO A 44 -2.74 10.23 4.63
N LEU A 45 -1.49 9.91 4.34
CA LEU A 45 -0.59 10.77 3.56
C LEU A 45 -0.32 10.24 2.15
N ILE A 46 -1.01 9.17 1.78
CA ILE A 46 -1.02 8.59 0.45
C ILE A 46 -2.49 8.36 0.12
N ASP A 47 -3.00 9.12 -0.83
CA ASP A 47 -4.28 8.83 -1.46
C ASP A 47 -4.08 7.81 -2.56
N ILE A 48 -5.02 6.87 -2.68
CA ILE A 48 -5.04 5.84 -3.70
C ILE A 48 -6.36 5.98 -4.44
N GLY A 49 -6.28 6.44 -5.68
CA GLY A 49 -7.44 6.72 -6.52
C GLY A 49 -7.41 5.96 -7.85
N GLU A 50 -8.50 6.10 -8.59
CA GLU A 50 -8.52 5.74 -10.02
C GLU A 50 -7.43 6.52 -10.78
N PRO A 51 -6.88 5.97 -11.88
CA PRO A 51 -5.88 6.66 -12.68
C PRO A 51 -6.36 8.04 -13.16
N SER A 52 -5.51 9.05 -13.08
CA SER A 52 -5.85 10.42 -13.46
C SER A 52 -5.96 10.60 -14.98
N SER A 53 -5.05 9.98 -15.73
CA SER A 53 -5.02 10.10 -17.19
C SER A 53 -6.20 9.39 -17.85
N PHE A 54 -6.72 10.01 -18.92
CA PHE A 54 -7.81 9.43 -19.70
C PHE A 54 -7.42 8.08 -20.32
N GLU A 55 -6.19 8.00 -20.83
CA GLU A 55 -5.64 6.79 -21.44
C GLU A 55 -5.55 5.62 -20.45
N ALA A 56 -5.02 5.85 -19.24
CA ALA A 56 -4.93 4.79 -18.24
C ALA A 56 -6.31 4.31 -17.80
N ARG A 57 -7.29 5.21 -17.65
CA ARG A 57 -8.68 4.84 -17.34
C ARG A 57 -9.32 4.04 -18.47
N GLN A 58 -9.11 4.42 -19.72
CA GLN A 58 -9.62 3.68 -20.87
C GLN A 58 -8.98 2.29 -20.96
N ALA A 59 -7.67 2.18 -20.77
CA ALA A 59 -6.97 0.91 -20.74
C ALA A 59 -7.45 0.01 -19.59
N LEU A 60 -7.64 0.55 -18.39
CA LEU A 60 -8.21 -0.18 -17.25
C LEU A 60 -9.62 -0.71 -17.55
N GLN A 61 -10.49 0.11 -18.13
CA GLN A 61 -11.83 -0.33 -18.54
C GLN A 61 -11.77 -1.42 -19.62
N ALA A 62 -10.92 -1.27 -20.62
CA ALA A 62 -10.73 -2.26 -21.67
C ALA A 62 -10.23 -3.60 -21.09
N TRP A 63 -9.28 -3.57 -20.16
CA TRP A 63 -8.80 -4.77 -19.48
C TRP A 63 -9.85 -5.41 -18.58
N ARG A 64 -10.62 -4.61 -17.81
CA ARG A 64 -11.74 -5.13 -17.01
C ARG A 64 -12.81 -5.84 -17.87
N ALA A 65 -13.03 -5.38 -19.10
CA ALA A 65 -13.95 -6.03 -20.03
C ALA A 65 -13.39 -7.30 -20.70
N ASN A 66 -12.06 -7.40 -20.85
CA ASN A 66 -11.40 -8.44 -21.65
C ASN A 66 -10.39 -9.28 -20.85
N TRP A 67 -10.45 -9.24 -19.51
CA TRP A 67 -9.44 -9.87 -18.64
C TRP A 67 -9.25 -11.36 -18.92
N SER A 68 -10.30 -12.06 -19.34
CA SER A 68 -10.25 -13.50 -19.60
C SER A 68 -9.60 -13.87 -20.95
N GLN A 69 -9.11 -12.89 -21.72
CA GLN A 69 -8.40 -13.10 -22.98
C GLN A 69 -6.88 -13.25 -22.83
N VAL A 70 -6.38 -13.14 -21.59
CA VAL A 70 -4.97 -13.35 -21.26
C VAL A 70 -4.80 -14.69 -20.52
N ASP A 71 -3.60 -15.25 -20.58
CA ASP A 71 -3.27 -16.51 -19.92
C ASP A 71 -3.12 -16.32 -18.41
N ALA A 72 -2.60 -15.16 -17.98
CA ALA A 72 -2.49 -14.83 -16.57
C ALA A 72 -2.61 -13.33 -16.28
N LEU A 73 -3.14 -13.00 -15.10
CA LEU A 73 -3.10 -11.66 -14.51
C LEU A 73 -2.24 -11.68 -13.25
N LEU A 74 -1.19 -10.86 -13.21
CA LEU A 74 -0.41 -10.60 -12.01
C LEU A 74 -0.93 -9.36 -11.29
N PHE A 75 -1.37 -9.52 -10.04
CA PHE A 75 -1.74 -8.41 -9.17
C PHE A 75 -0.59 -8.12 -8.20
N VAL A 76 0.05 -6.96 -8.34
CA VAL A 76 1.28 -6.69 -7.57
C VAL A 76 1.04 -6.30 -6.12
N SER A 77 -0.20 -5.93 -5.77
CA SER A 77 -0.58 -5.50 -4.43
C SER A 77 -2.08 -5.70 -4.20
N GLY A 78 -2.49 -5.60 -2.94
CA GLY A 78 -3.91 -5.60 -2.60
C GLY A 78 -4.71 -4.45 -3.22
N ALA A 79 -4.14 -3.25 -3.25
CA ALA A 79 -4.74 -2.10 -3.93
C ALA A 79 -4.99 -2.37 -5.43
N ALA A 80 -4.10 -3.10 -6.11
CA ALA A 80 -4.32 -3.48 -7.49
C ALA A 80 -5.58 -4.34 -7.66
N VAL A 81 -5.82 -5.27 -6.72
CA VAL A 81 -7.02 -6.12 -6.71
C VAL A 81 -8.26 -5.28 -6.45
N SER A 82 -8.26 -4.50 -5.36
CA SER A 82 -9.41 -3.69 -4.95
C SER A 82 -9.85 -2.71 -6.02
N HIS A 83 -8.91 -2.07 -6.70
CA HIS A 83 -9.25 -1.16 -7.79
C HIS A 83 -9.66 -1.92 -9.04
N PHE A 84 -8.91 -2.91 -9.52
CA PHE A 84 -9.30 -3.63 -10.74
C PHE A 84 -10.69 -4.26 -10.64
N PHE A 85 -10.99 -4.91 -9.51
CA PHE A 85 -12.29 -5.52 -9.20
C PHE A 85 -13.20 -4.59 -8.37
N ALA A 86 -13.12 -3.28 -8.59
CA ALA A 86 -14.08 -2.34 -8.00
C ALA A 86 -15.53 -2.81 -8.28
N GLU A 87 -16.46 -2.50 -7.37
CA GLU A 87 -17.82 -3.00 -7.43
C GLU A 87 -18.48 -2.71 -8.80
N GLY A 88 -19.01 -3.76 -9.44
CA GLY A 88 -19.63 -3.67 -10.77
C GLY A 88 -18.66 -3.44 -11.93
N ALA A 89 -17.36 -3.31 -11.69
CA ALA A 89 -16.39 -2.98 -12.73
C ALA A 89 -15.95 -4.18 -13.58
N VAL A 90 -16.04 -5.40 -13.03
CA VAL A 90 -15.68 -6.65 -13.71
C VAL A 90 -16.87 -7.61 -13.66
N ALA A 91 -17.14 -8.27 -14.79
CA ALA A 91 -18.11 -9.35 -14.88
C ALA A 91 -17.41 -10.68 -15.15
N ARG A 92 -18.07 -11.79 -14.77
CA ARG A 92 -17.67 -13.12 -15.20
C ARG A 92 -17.89 -13.24 -16.71
N PRO A 93 -16.92 -13.77 -17.48
CA PRO A 93 -17.10 -13.98 -18.92
C PRO A 93 -18.22 -15.01 -19.19
N PRO A 94 -18.95 -14.88 -20.32
CA PRO A 94 -20.08 -15.74 -20.66
C PRO A 94 -19.71 -17.17 -21.06
N GLY A 95 -18.42 -17.51 -21.15
CA GLY A 95 -17.90 -18.81 -21.59
C GLY A 95 -16.77 -19.35 -20.72
N PRO A 96 -16.25 -20.55 -21.04
CA PRO A 96 -15.09 -21.10 -20.35
C PRO A 96 -13.86 -20.22 -20.58
N PHE A 97 -13.01 -20.12 -19.56
CA PHE A 97 -11.73 -19.42 -19.62
C PHE A 97 -10.68 -20.21 -18.84
N THR A 98 -9.41 -20.03 -19.23
CA THR A 98 -8.25 -20.72 -18.63
C THR A 98 -7.39 -19.81 -17.76
N THR A 99 -7.65 -18.50 -17.81
CA THR A 99 -6.87 -17.46 -17.15
C THR A 99 -6.55 -17.76 -15.69
N ARG A 100 -5.28 -17.60 -15.33
CA ARG A 100 -4.72 -17.73 -13.98
C ARG A 100 -4.56 -16.37 -13.32
N PHE A 101 -4.57 -16.34 -11.99
CA PHE A 101 -4.41 -15.13 -11.19
C PHE A 101 -3.19 -15.26 -10.30
N TRP A 102 -2.20 -14.41 -10.45
CA TRP A 102 -0.97 -14.49 -9.69
C TRP A 102 -0.93 -13.42 -8.60
N ALA A 103 -0.51 -13.85 -7.40
CA ALA A 103 -0.35 -13.00 -6.24
C ALA A 103 1.05 -13.18 -5.64
N PRO A 104 1.84 -12.12 -5.43
CA PRO A 104 3.19 -12.24 -4.87
C PRO A 104 3.19 -12.61 -3.38
N GLY A 105 2.04 -12.57 -2.71
CA GLY A 105 1.96 -12.88 -1.29
C GLY A 105 0.54 -13.09 -0.77
N PRO A 106 0.42 -13.59 0.47
CA PRO A 106 -0.83 -14.08 1.03
C PRO A 106 -1.87 -12.98 1.24
N GLY A 107 -1.45 -11.73 1.48
CA GLY A 107 -2.36 -10.58 1.58
C GLY A 107 -3.10 -10.32 0.27
N THR A 108 -2.38 -10.29 -0.84
CA THR A 108 -2.96 -10.11 -2.18
C THR A 108 -3.78 -11.33 -2.61
N ALA A 109 -3.30 -12.56 -2.31
CA ALA A 109 -4.03 -13.79 -2.63
C ALA A 109 -5.40 -13.85 -1.94
N ARG A 110 -5.48 -13.45 -0.66
CA ARG A 110 -6.77 -13.38 0.07
C ARG A 110 -7.75 -12.40 -0.56
N GLN A 111 -7.28 -11.22 -0.95
CA GLN A 111 -8.15 -10.22 -1.60
C GLN A 111 -8.59 -10.68 -2.99
N LEU A 112 -7.72 -11.35 -3.74
CA LEU A 112 -8.11 -11.99 -5.01
C LEU A 112 -9.17 -13.06 -4.78
N ALA A 113 -9.01 -13.93 -3.79
CA ALA A 113 -9.99 -14.96 -3.49
C ALA A 113 -11.37 -14.36 -3.17
N GLN A 114 -11.40 -13.26 -2.42
CA GLN A 114 -12.65 -12.53 -2.15
C GLN A 114 -13.27 -11.94 -3.41
N ALA A 115 -12.48 -11.23 -4.23
CA ALA A 115 -12.95 -10.59 -5.46
C ALA A 115 -13.44 -11.63 -6.50
N LEU A 116 -12.70 -12.72 -6.68
CA LEU A 116 -13.05 -13.82 -7.57
C LEU A 116 -14.27 -14.59 -7.06
N GLY A 117 -14.39 -14.77 -5.74
CA GLY A 117 -15.56 -15.40 -5.12
C GLY A 117 -16.86 -14.65 -5.44
N ALA A 118 -16.85 -13.32 -5.45
CA ALA A 118 -17.99 -12.50 -5.86
C ALA A 118 -18.41 -12.71 -7.32
N LEU A 119 -17.48 -13.20 -8.17
CA LEU A 119 -17.73 -13.57 -9.57
C LEU A 119 -18.04 -15.07 -9.74
N GLY A 120 -18.10 -15.84 -8.65
CA GLY A 120 -18.27 -17.29 -8.68
C GLY A 120 -17.08 -18.03 -9.30
N ILE A 121 -15.87 -17.45 -9.19
CA ILE A 121 -14.62 -18.02 -9.66
C ILE A 121 -13.88 -18.65 -8.47
N ALA A 122 -13.49 -19.90 -8.63
CA ALA A 122 -12.93 -20.70 -7.56
C ALA A 122 -11.46 -20.30 -7.25
N PRO A 123 -11.04 -20.30 -5.97
CA PRO A 123 -9.73 -19.82 -5.54
C PRO A 123 -8.56 -20.66 -6.07
N GLU A 124 -8.79 -21.86 -6.58
CA GLU A 124 -7.78 -22.74 -7.20
C GLU A 124 -7.21 -22.14 -8.50
N ARG A 125 -7.80 -21.05 -9.01
CA ARG A 125 -7.24 -20.23 -10.09
C ARG A 125 -6.18 -19.23 -9.63
N ILE A 126 -5.94 -19.12 -8.32
CA ILE A 126 -4.94 -18.22 -7.75
C ILE A 126 -3.64 -19.00 -7.49
N ASP A 127 -2.55 -18.48 -8.03
CA ASP A 127 -1.19 -18.95 -7.76
C ASP A 127 -0.46 -17.91 -6.89
N SER A 128 0.12 -18.38 -5.79
CA SER A 128 0.90 -17.56 -4.87
C SER A 128 2.02 -18.40 -4.23
N PRO A 129 3.08 -17.78 -3.69
CA PRO A 129 4.10 -18.54 -2.97
C PRO A 129 3.48 -19.40 -1.85
N PRO A 130 4.10 -20.56 -1.53
CA PRO A 130 3.69 -21.39 -0.41
C PRO A 130 3.61 -20.61 0.91
N ALA A 131 2.72 -21.04 1.82
CA ALA A 131 2.49 -20.34 3.08
C ALA A 131 3.73 -20.32 4.02
N ASP A 132 4.65 -21.26 3.83
CA ASP A 132 5.92 -21.42 4.54
C ASP A 132 7.11 -20.77 3.82
N ALA A 133 6.88 -20.04 2.73
CA ALA A 133 7.94 -19.31 2.05
C ALA A 133 8.63 -18.30 2.99
N ALA A 134 9.96 -18.24 2.91
CA ALA A 134 10.77 -17.34 3.73
C ALA A 134 10.45 -15.86 3.44
N GLN A 135 10.06 -15.54 2.20
CA GLN A 135 9.65 -14.21 1.76
C GLN A 135 8.50 -14.31 0.75
N PHE A 136 7.77 -13.21 0.62
CA PHE A 136 6.62 -13.08 -0.29
C PHE A 136 6.93 -12.00 -1.34
N ASP A 137 7.64 -12.40 -2.39
CA ASP A 137 8.13 -11.53 -3.47
C ASP A 137 7.99 -12.18 -4.86
N SER A 138 8.58 -11.56 -5.88
CA SER A 138 8.51 -12.05 -7.26
C SER A 138 9.32 -13.32 -7.45
N GLU A 139 10.44 -13.40 -6.75
CA GLU A 139 11.46 -14.44 -6.83
C GLU A 139 10.93 -15.75 -6.25
N HIS A 140 10.14 -15.68 -5.18
CA HIS A 140 9.45 -16.83 -4.60
C HIS A 140 8.16 -17.20 -5.36
N LEU A 141 7.55 -16.26 -6.08
CA LEU A 141 6.40 -16.54 -6.95
C LEU A 141 6.83 -17.27 -8.24
N TRP A 142 7.96 -16.88 -8.83
CA TRP A 142 8.37 -17.39 -10.14
C TRP A 142 8.41 -18.92 -10.24
N PRO A 143 8.99 -19.69 -9.30
CA PRO A 143 9.00 -21.15 -9.38
C PRO A 143 7.59 -21.78 -9.47
N VAL A 144 6.57 -21.11 -8.92
CA VAL A 144 5.17 -21.58 -8.94
C VAL A 144 4.53 -21.35 -10.31
N VAL A 145 4.82 -20.20 -10.93
CA VAL A 145 4.14 -19.75 -12.16
C VAL A 145 4.94 -19.99 -13.42
N ALA A 146 6.26 -20.17 -13.34
CA ALA A 146 7.14 -20.40 -14.49
C ALA A 146 6.67 -21.56 -15.38
N PRO A 147 6.19 -22.71 -14.86
CA PRO A 147 5.68 -23.79 -15.72
C PRO A 147 4.44 -23.42 -16.54
N GLN A 148 3.74 -22.34 -16.18
CA GLN A 148 2.57 -21.82 -16.90
C GLN A 148 2.98 -20.88 -18.05
N VAL A 149 4.23 -20.39 -18.06
CA VAL A 149 4.72 -19.40 -19.02
C VAL A 149 5.42 -20.10 -20.17
N VAL A 150 4.84 -19.99 -21.37
CA VAL A 150 5.39 -20.53 -22.60
C VAL A 150 5.53 -19.42 -23.64
N ALA A 151 6.29 -19.68 -24.70
CA ALA A 151 6.43 -18.75 -25.81
C ALA A 151 5.05 -18.38 -26.39
N GLY A 152 4.75 -17.09 -26.44
CA GLY A 152 3.46 -16.57 -26.89
C GLY A 152 2.41 -16.36 -25.80
N SER A 153 2.66 -16.77 -24.55
CA SER A 153 1.75 -16.48 -23.42
C SER A 153 1.49 -14.98 -23.31
N ARG A 154 0.24 -14.61 -22.98
CA ARG A 154 -0.18 -13.23 -22.73
C ARG A 154 -0.37 -13.02 -21.24
N ILE A 155 0.41 -12.11 -20.66
CA ILE A 155 0.40 -11.83 -19.24
C ILE A 155 0.05 -10.37 -19.02
N LEU A 156 -1.00 -10.12 -18.25
CA LEU A 156 -1.37 -8.77 -17.84
C LEU A 156 -0.84 -8.50 -16.44
N ILE A 157 -0.16 -7.37 -16.26
CA ILE A 157 0.30 -6.92 -14.95
C ILE A 157 -0.55 -5.76 -14.49
N VAL A 158 -1.30 -6.01 -13.43
CA VAL A 158 -2.18 -5.04 -12.79
C VAL A 158 -1.43 -4.42 -11.61
N ARG A 159 -1.10 -3.14 -11.74
CA ARG A 159 -0.29 -2.41 -10.76
C ARG A 159 -0.71 -0.95 -10.58
N GLY A 160 -0.07 -0.31 -9.60
CA GLY A 160 -0.24 1.12 -9.36
C GLY A 160 0.78 1.96 -10.13
N SER A 161 0.46 3.22 -10.31
CA SER A 161 1.40 4.29 -10.69
C SER A 161 1.59 5.26 -9.52
N SER A 162 2.65 6.07 -9.57
CA SER A 162 2.89 7.17 -8.63
C SER A 162 3.16 8.46 -9.41
N THR A 163 2.61 9.58 -8.96
CA THR A 163 2.88 10.89 -9.56
C THR A 163 4.34 11.34 -9.42
N GLU A 164 5.04 10.86 -8.38
CA GLU A 164 6.43 11.25 -8.08
C GLU A 164 7.48 10.45 -8.87
N ALA A 165 7.07 9.37 -9.52
CA ALA A 165 7.94 8.54 -10.33
C ALA A 165 7.21 8.15 -11.62
N PRO A 166 7.21 8.95 -12.69
CA PRO A 166 6.70 8.47 -13.97
C PRO A 166 7.47 7.22 -14.42
N ALA A 167 6.80 6.29 -15.10
CA ALA A 167 7.46 5.12 -15.68
C ALA A 167 8.52 5.57 -16.70
N ALA A 168 9.65 4.85 -16.76
CA ALA A 168 10.66 5.09 -17.78
C ALA A 168 10.08 4.83 -19.19
N GLU A 169 10.50 5.61 -20.18
CA GLU A 169 10.07 5.42 -21.57
C GLU A 169 10.33 3.97 -22.05
N GLY A 170 9.30 3.35 -22.64
CA GLY A 170 9.36 1.96 -23.11
C GLY A 170 9.18 0.89 -22.03
N ALA A 171 9.06 1.26 -20.74
CA ALA A 171 8.70 0.32 -19.69
C ALA A 171 7.20 0.03 -19.69
N VAL A 172 6.83 -1.16 -19.21
CA VAL A 172 5.44 -1.49 -18.89
C VAL A 172 4.88 -0.36 -17.96
N PRO A 173 3.66 0.16 -18.15
CA PRO A 173 3.14 1.22 -17.29
C PRO A 173 3.01 0.80 -15.80
N GLY A 174 3.38 1.68 -14.86
CA GLY A 174 3.29 1.49 -13.40
C GLY A 174 4.59 1.07 -12.68
N HIS A 175 4.52 0.71 -11.39
CA HIS A 175 5.72 0.41 -10.56
C HIS A 175 5.80 -1.01 -9.99
N GLY A 176 7.05 -1.51 -9.97
CA GLY A 176 7.47 -2.68 -9.21
C GLY A 176 7.34 -4.00 -9.97
N ARG A 177 8.08 -5.02 -9.49
CA ARG A 177 8.08 -6.39 -10.02
C ARG A 177 8.68 -6.55 -11.42
N ASP A 178 9.54 -5.60 -11.83
CA ASP A 178 10.21 -5.61 -13.13
C ASP A 178 11.11 -6.83 -13.36
N TRP A 179 11.59 -7.47 -12.29
CA TRP A 179 12.30 -8.74 -12.42
C TRP A 179 11.39 -9.85 -12.96
N LEU A 180 10.15 -9.97 -12.45
CA LEU A 180 9.20 -11.01 -12.90
C LEU A 180 8.72 -10.74 -14.33
N ILE A 181 8.56 -9.46 -14.69
CA ILE A 181 8.33 -9.02 -16.08
C ILE A 181 9.43 -9.59 -16.98
N ARG A 182 10.69 -9.32 -16.64
CA ARG A 182 11.84 -9.80 -17.43
C ARG A 182 11.91 -11.33 -17.50
N GLN A 183 11.55 -12.05 -16.44
CA GLN A 183 11.49 -13.51 -16.47
C GLN A 183 10.42 -14.01 -17.45
N CYS A 184 9.23 -13.39 -17.43
CA CYS A 184 8.14 -13.74 -18.35
C CYS A 184 8.53 -13.45 -19.81
N GLU A 185 9.09 -12.28 -20.08
CA GLU A 185 9.58 -11.89 -21.41
C GLU A 185 10.71 -12.81 -21.89
N ALA A 186 11.64 -13.19 -21.00
CA ALA A 186 12.71 -14.13 -21.31
C ALA A 186 12.19 -15.54 -21.65
N ALA A 187 11.05 -15.95 -21.08
CA ALA A 187 10.33 -17.16 -21.45
C ALA A 187 9.51 -17.03 -22.75
N GLY A 188 9.56 -15.87 -23.42
CA GLY A 188 8.87 -15.60 -24.68
C GLY A 188 7.42 -15.14 -24.53
N ALA A 189 7.00 -14.75 -23.33
CA ALA A 189 5.67 -14.19 -23.11
C ALA A 189 5.58 -12.73 -23.57
N ARG A 190 4.37 -12.31 -23.93
CA ARG A 190 4.00 -10.91 -24.14
C ARG A 190 3.42 -10.37 -22.84
N VAL A 191 4.07 -9.37 -22.28
CA VAL A 191 3.67 -8.76 -21.02
C VAL A 191 3.07 -7.38 -21.27
N GLU A 192 1.85 -7.16 -20.83
CA GLU A 192 1.12 -5.89 -20.96
C GLU A 192 0.85 -5.30 -19.57
N GLY A 193 0.82 -3.96 -19.47
CA GLY A 193 0.59 -3.25 -18.21
C GLY A 193 -0.80 -2.66 -18.10
N CYS A 194 -1.39 -2.75 -16.91
CA CYS A 194 -2.62 -2.09 -16.54
C CYS A 194 -2.40 -1.30 -15.25
N VAL A 195 -2.53 0.03 -15.34
CA VAL A 195 -2.55 0.90 -14.17
C VAL A 195 -3.96 0.86 -13.57
N ALA A 196 -4.14 0.11 -12.49
CA ALA A 196 -5.44 -0.02 -11.82
C ALA A 196 -5.70 1.13 -10.84
N TYR A 197 -4.64 1.73 -10.30
CA TYR A 197 -4.74 2.83 -9.37
C TYR A 197 -3.54 3.77 -9.51
N GLU A 198 -3.69 4.96 -8.96
CA GLU A 198 -2.65 5.96 -8.87
C GLU A 198 -2.49 6.40 -7.42
N ARG A 199 -1.24 6.47 -6.98
CA ARG A 199 -0.84 7.02 -5.69
C ARG A 199 -0.53 8.50 -5.87
N ARG A 200 -1.10 9.31 -5.00
CA ARG A 200 -0.91 10.76 -5.00
C ARG A 200 -0.90 11.29 -3.57
N PRO A 201 -0.28 12.46 -3.32
CA PRO A 201 -0.47 13.18 -2.07
C PRO A 201 -1.97 13.45 -1.85
N PRO A 202 -2.48 13.33 -0.63
CA PRO A 202 -3.88 13.64 -0.33
C PRO A 202 -4.10 15.17 -0.40
N GLU A 203 -5.34 15.56 -0.64
CA GLU A 203 -5.77 16.95 -0.44
C GLU A 203 -6.07 17.18 1.04
N PHE A 204 -5.36 18.13 1.66
CA PHE A 204 -5.59 18.45 3.06
C PHE A 204 -6.83 19.34 3.21
N GLY A 205 -7.77 18.92 4.04
CA GLY A 205 -8.84 19.78 4.56
C GLY A 205 -8.38 20.61 5.76
N ASP A 206 -9.29 21.44 6.28
CA ASP A 206 -9.00 22.25 7.48
C ASP A 206 -8.78 21.40 8.73
N ALA A 207 -9.50 20.28 8.84
CA ALA A 207 -9.33 19.32 9.92
C ALA A 207 -7.93 18.66 9.88
N ASP A 208 -7.45 18.32 8.69
CA ASP A 208 -6.11 17.74 8.49
C ASP A 208 -5.02 18.74 8.87
N ARG A 209 -5.15 19.99 8.39
CA ARG A 209 -4.24 21.09 8.75
C ARG A 209 -4.19 21.32 10.25
N ALA A 210 -5.35 21.35 10.92
CA ALA A 210 -5.44 21.50 12.36
C ALA A 210 -4.80 20.33 13.10
N LEU A 211 -5.02 19.09 12.63
CA LEU A 211 -4.40 17.90 13.19
C LEU A 211 -2.87 17.95 13.05
N VAL A 212 -2.36 18.34 11.87
CA VAL A 212 -0.91 18.48 11.68
C VAL A 212 -0.33 19.54 12.60
N ALA A 213 -0.95 20.72 12.70
CA ALA A 213 -0.50 21.77 13.61
C ALA A 213 -0.35 21.23 15.05
N GLN A 214 -1.32 20.47 15.54
CA GLN A 214 -1.24 19.83 16.86
C GLN A 214 -0.18 18.72 16.92
N ALA A 215 -0.01 17.97 15.84
CA ALA A 215 0.93 16.85 15.74
C ALA A 215 2.38 17.29 15.50
N THR A 216 2.67 18.59 15.41
CA THR A 216 4.05 19.15 15.50
C THR A 216 4.50 19.39 16.95
N LEU A 217 3.59 19.30 17.92
CA LEU A 217 3.88 19.52 19.34
C LEU A 217 4.58 18.31 19.98
N ALA A 218 5.35 18.56 21.02
CA ALA A 218 6.04 17.54 21.80
C ALA A 218 5.09 16.44 22.29
N GLY A 219 5.56 15.19 22.30
CA GLY A 219 4.75 14.02 22.65
C GLY A 219 3.94 13.43 21.48
N SER A 220 4.06 14.00 20.27
CA SER A 220 3.48 13.42 19.06
C SER A 220 4.43 12.41 18.42
N VAL A 221 3.88 11.26 18.03
CA VAL A 221 4.57 10.20 17.28
C VAL A 221 3.90 10.07 15.91
N TRP A 222 4.70 10.05 14.85
CA TRP A 222 4.26 9.83 13.47
C TRP A 222 4.70 8.46 13.01
N LEU A 223 3.75 7.59 12.67
CA LEU A 223 4.01 6.24 12.15
C LEU A 223 4.03 6.26 10.62
N PHE A 224 5.23 6.23 10.04
CA PHE A 224 5.44 6.18 8.60
C PHE A 224 5.75 4.77 8.10
N SER A 225 5.09 4.39 7.01
CA SER A 225 5.35 3.14 6.28
C SER A 225 5.83 3.35 4.85
N SER A 226 6.05 4.61 4.45
CA SER A 226 6.56 5.00 3.13
C SER A 226 7.31 6.32 3.21
N SER A 227 8.40 6.45 2.45
CA SER A 227 9.10 7.72 2.27
C SER A 227 8.25 8.74 1.51
N GLU A 228 7.35 8.29 0.63
CA GLU A 228 6.38 9.17 -0.06
C GLU A 228 5.48 9.89 0.95
N ALA A 229 5.08 9.22 2.04
CA ALA A 229 4.28 9.85 3.09
C ALA A 229 5.07 10.96 3.81
N VAL A 230 6.37 10.77 4.03
CA VAL A 230 7.24 11.81 4.61
C VAL A 230 7.34 13.01 3.66
N ALA A 231 7.55 12.75 2.37
CA ALA A 231 7.62 13.80 1.34
C ALA A 231 6.30 14.59 1.24
N ALA A 232 5.16 13.89 1.18
CA ALA A 232 3.83 14.49 1.13
C ALA A 232 3.56 15.38 2.36
N LEU A 233 3.95 14.95 3.57
CA LEU A 233 3.82 15.77 4.78
C LEU A 233 4.64 17.05 4.69
N CYS A 234 5.90 16.94 4.26
CA CYS A 234 6.79 18.09 4.14
C CYS A 234 6.31 19.09 3.08
N ALA A 235 5.82 18.58 1.94
CA ALA A 235 5.23 19.40 0.89
C ALA A 235 3.96 20.12 1.36
N ALA A 236 3.10 19.45 2.13
CA ALA A 236 1.88 20.04 2.68
C ALA A 236 2.15 21.07 3.79
N GLN A 237 3.31 21.01 4.45
CA GLN A 237 3.65 21.81 5.63
C GLN A 237 5.12 22.28 5.60
N PRO A 238 5.52 23.10 4.61
CA PRO A 238 6.93 23.44 4.39
C PRO A 238 7.55 24.29 5.50
N LEU A 239 6.72 24.97 6.32
CA LEU A 239 7.17 25.81 7.43
C LEU A 239 7.17 25.08 8.78
N ALA A 240 6.67 23.83 8.84
CA ALA A 240 6.63 23.07 10.07
C ALA A 240 8.04 22.64 10.52
N ARG A 241 8.26 22.62 11.83
CA ARG A 241 9.50 22.11 12.42
C ARG A 241 9.22 20.81 13.18
N TRP A 242 9.83 19.73 12.73
CA TRP A 242 9.61 18.38 13.25
C TRP A 242 10.56 18.00 14.40
N THR A 243 11.36 18.95 14.88
CA THR A 243 12.43 18.72 15.87
C THR A 243 11.93 18.29 17.26
N LYS A 244 10.64 18.46 17.56
CA LYS A 244 10.03 18.08 18.85
C LYS A 244 9.23 16.79 18.78
N VAL A 245 9.14 16.16 17.62
CA VAL A 245 8.29 14.98 17.40
C VAL A 245 9.12 13.75 17.04
N THR A 246 8.52 12.59 17.24
CA THR A 246 9.16 11.29 16.94
C THR A 246 8.58 10.73 15.65
N ALA A 247 9.43 10.29 14.72
CA ALA A 247 9.05 9.42 13.62
C ALA A 247 9.29 7.96 14.01
N LEU A 248 8.24 7.16 14.05
CA LEU A 248 8.32 5.70 14.08
C LEU A 248 8.20 5.20 12.64
N VAL A 249 9.21 4.49 12.15
CA VAL A 249 9.30 4.14 10.73
C VAL A 249 9.50 2.64 10.56
N THR A 250 8.95 2.07 9.48
CA THR A 250 8.97 0.62 9.27
C THR A 250 10.10 0.11 8.36
N HIS A 251 11.01 0.98 7.94
CA HIS A 251 12.11 0.64 7.02
C HIS A 251 13.26 1.66 7.11
N PRO A 252 14.55 1.25 6.96
CA PRO A 252 15.71 2.16 7.02
C PRO A 252 15.65 3.33 6.03
N ARG A 253 15.18 3.10 4.80
CA ARG A 253 14.98 4.17 3.79
C ARG A 253 14.01 5.27 4.27
N ILE A 254 12.98 4.89 5.03
CA ILE A 254 12.02 5.85 5.60
C ILE A 254 12.67 6.58 6.77
N ALA A 255 13.50 5.89 7.56
CA ALA A 255 14.28 6.50 8.63
C ALA A 255 15.20 7.61 8.10
N GLN A 256 15.89 7.34 6.99
CA GLN A 256 16.70 8.34 6.31
C GLN A 256 15.86 9.55 5.89
N ALA A 257 14.74 9.35 5.18
CA ALA A 257 13.86 10.44 4.76
C ALA A 257 13.32 11.26 5.94
N ALA A 258 12.97 10.61 7.06
CA ALA A 258 12.52 11.29 8.28
C ALA A 258 13.64 12.10 8.95
N ARG A 259 14.89 11.59 8.97
CA ARG A 259 16.04 12.35 9.47
C ARG A 259 16.33 13.57 8.61
N GLU A 260 16.30 13.42 7.28
CA GLU A 260 16.48 14.51 6.32
C GLU A 260 15.37 15.57 6.44
N ALA A 261 14.14 15.15 6.73
CA ALA A 261 13.02 16.05 7.02
C ALA A 261 13.13 16.78 8.38
N GLY A 262 14.12 16.43 9.23
CA GLY A 262 14.38 17.11 10.50
C GLY A 262 13.53 16.63 11.68
N PHE A 263 13.04 15.39 11.66
CA PHE A 263 12.39 14.80 12.83
C PHE A 263 13.37 14.67 14.00
N GLY A 264 12.95 15.12 15.19
CA GLY A 264 13.82 15.19 16.37
C GLY A 264 14.29 13.84 16.89
N ARG A 265 13.47 12.79 16.70
CA ARG A 265 13.81 11.41 17.02
C ARG A 265 13.25 10.49 15.95
N VAL A 266 14.02 9.47 15.58
CA VAL A 266 13.60 8.45 14.61
C VAL A 266 13.79 7.07 15.25
N ILE A 267 12.71 6.30 15.32
CA ILE A 267 12.67 4.93 15.82
C ILE A 267 12.36 4.01 14.66
N GLU A 268 13.16 2.96 14.49
CA GLU A 268 12.95 1.97 13.44
C GLU A 268 12.24 0.73 13.98
N SER A 269 11.30 0.20 13.22
CA SER A 269 10.55 -1.02 13.50
C SER A 269 10.45 -1.88 12.24
N ARG A 270 10.16 -3.17 12.40
CA ARG A 270 9.68 -4.00 11.30
C ARG A 270 8.25 -3.59 10.90
N PRO A 271 7.82 -3.87 9.65
CA PRO A 271 6.52 -3.44 9.12
C PRO A 271 5.33 -4.30 9.59
N SER A 272 5.36 -4.80 10.83
CA SER A 272 4.27 -5.59 11.43
C SER A 272 3.65 -4.83 12.61
N LEU A 273 2.35 -5.02 12.83
CA LEU A 273 1.66 -4.41 13.97
C LEU A 273 2.29 -4.84 15.33
N PRO A 274 2.61 -6.12 15.58
CA PRO A 274 3.28 -6.52 16.82
C PRO A 274 4.64 -5.84 17.05
N ASP A 275 5.42 -5.64 15.98
CA ASP A 275 6.72 -4.99 16.11
C ASP A 275 6.59 -3.49 16.37
N VAL A 276 5.62 -2.83 15.71
CA VAL A 276 5.30 -1.43 15.97
C VAL A 276 4.83 -1.23 17.42
N LEU A 277 3.99 -2.11 17.95
CA LEU A 277 3.56 -2.07 19.35
C LEU A 277 4.74 -2.22 20.30
N ARG A 278 5.62 -3.19 20.05
CA ARG A 278 6.83 -3.38 20.87
C ARG A 278 7.71 -2.12 20.88
N ALA A 279 7.93 -1.52 19.71
CA ALA A 279 8.71 -0.29 19.60
C ALA A 279 8.04 0.88 20.36
N LEU A 280 6.72 1.02 20.25
CA LEU A 280 5.99 2.05 21.01
C LEU A 280 6.10 1.82 22.53
N GLU A 281 6.00 0.58 22.99
CA GLU A 281 6.11 0.23 24.40
C GLU A 281 7.52 0.45 24.97
N SER A 282 8.57 0.11 24.22
CA SER A 282 9.95 0.26 24.69
C SER A 282 10.50 1.68 24.57
N GLU A 283 10.05 2.43 23.56
CA GLU A 283 10.67 3.71 23.20
C GLU A 283 9.78 4.92 23.45
N CYS A 284 8.45 4.73 23.50
CA CYS A 284 7.47 5.82 23.63
C CYS A 284 6.64 5.74 24.93
N ILE A 285 6.99 4.81 25.82
CA ILE A 285 6.60 4.82 27.23
C ILE A 285 7.88 5.11 28.02
N ALA A 286 8.01 6.31 28.59
CA ALA A 286 9.10 6.52 29.55
C ALA A 286 8.86 5.62 30.78
N PRO A 287 9.91 4.98 31.33
CA PRO A 287 9.81 4.19 32.56
C PRO A 287 9.31 5.01 33.75
#